data_AF-A0A351NG83-F1
#
_entry.id   AF-A0A351NG83-F1
#
_cell.length_a   1.000
_cell.length_b   1.000
_cell.length_c   1.000
_cell.angle_alpha   90.00
_cell.angle_beta   90.00
_cell.angle_gamma   90.00
#
_symmetry.space_group_name_H-M   'P 1'
#
loop_
_entity.id
_entity.type
_entity.pdbx_description
1 polymer ?
#
loop_
_entity_poly.entity_id
_entity_poly.type
_entity_poly.pdbx_seq_one_letter_code
_entity_poly.pdbx_strand_id
1 'polypeptide(L)'
;MEKTDTELSVTAILEHLMSVAAWSLTDGTVYSAHSGFKYTTPSSCSNMKVSLGDKTITPGTIPFYYTFYYYPEEGKHLTVSYDEAGVSKSFDVQLGTESGKLSFLEEGSFKDGGARELSVGDLFYGDGSILPVETVREMSQAPSGVAGVVFQTDLSRISDKEKSVLAGAHALVLSARMPSYKGNTSMKWFDDYPEGKDDGNRNESVEDPDYPGMYLPFITDTKDYMHSYELNRADINGYWNNVVIRTRRAADMEKGWYPAFSAVVAFGDQVPAPSYSTGWYLPSAGQLMDAFANLGKVDFDDHIRDFNGNGDFLVDASYCADMIKFMDSYLEKIPSEERDLFSGATGALWSSSHSWTYFSTGDISYAARLVSFYNDFSVISYSTFGVSETRAVLAF
;
A
#
# COMPACT_ATOMS: atom_id res chain seq x y z
N MET A 1 18.36 -2.94 -52.04
CA MET A 1 16.99 -2.50 -51.72
C MET A 1 17.04 -1.87 -50.35
N GLU A 2 17.09 -0.55 -50.28
CA GLU A 2 16.88 0.18 -49.03
C GLU A 2 15.41 -0.01 -48.61
N LYS A 3 15.19 -0.58 -47.42
CA LYS A 3 13.89 -0.50 -46.77
C LYS A 3 13.80 0.90 -46.15
N THR A 4 13.08 1.80 -46.82
CA THR A 4 12.58 3.02 -46.19
C THR A 4 11.42 2.62 -45.27
N ASP A 5 11.69 2.53 -43.96
CA ASP A 5 10.64 2.47 -42.95
C ASP A 5 9.95 3.84 -42.90
N THR A 6 8.87 3.99 -43.67
CA THR A 6 7.95 5.12 -43.52
C THR A 6 7.16 4.94 -42.23
N GLU A 7 7.49 5.74 -41.22
CA GLU A 7 6.72 5.86 -39.98
C GLU A 7 5.31 6.34 -40.31
N LEU A 8 4.30 5.50 -40.03
CA LEU A 8 2.90 5.84 -40.22
C LEU A 8 2.37 6.43 -38.91
N SER A 9 2.21 7.75 -38.84
CA SER A 9 1.62 8.42 -37.68
C SER A 9 0.09 8.49 -37.85
N VAL A 10 -0.65 7.96 -36.87
CA VAL A 10 -2.11 8.11 -36.78
C VAL A 10 -2.43 9.04 -35.63
N THR A 11 -3.10 10.15 -35.93
CA THR A 11 -3.67 11.05 -34.92
C THR A 11 -5.16 10.79 -34.83
N ALA A 12 -5.63 10.34 -33.67
CA ALA A 12 -7.06 10.20 -33.37
C ALA A 12 -7.50 11.31 -32.41
N ILE A 13 -8.65 11.92 -32.68
CA ILE A 13 -9.36 12.79 -31.75
C ILE A 13 -10.46 11.95 -31.12
N LEU A 14 -10.41 11.79 -29.80
CA LEU A 14 -11.40 11.04 -29.04
C LEU A 14 -12.25 12.04 -28.24
N GLU A 15 -13.57 11.88 -28.31
CA GLU A 15 -14.51 12.64 -27.51
C GLU A 15 -15.13 11.73 -26.43
N HIS A 16 -15.30 12.26 -25.22
CA HIS A 16 -15.94 11.51 -24.14
C HIS A 16 -17.44 11.43 -24.37
N LEU A 17 -17.97 10.22 -24.55
CA LEU A 17 -19.41 9.97 -24.70
C LEU A 17 -20.18 10.11 -23.38
N MET A 18 -19.51 9.81 -22.27
CA MET A 18 -20.05 9.90 -20.92
C MET A 18 -19.73 11.25 -20.29
N SER A 19 -20.51 11.61 -19.28
CA SER A 19 -20.29 12.75 -18.38
C SER A 19 -20.07 12.26 -16.96
N VAL A 20 -19.56 13.15 -16.11
CA VAL A 20 -19.21 12.84 -14.72
C VAL A 20 -20.02 13.74 -13.80
N ALA A 21 -20.66 13.15 -12.80
CA ALA A 21 -21.18 13.88 -11.66
C ALA A 21 -20.19 13.70 -10.53
N ALA A 22 -19.76 14.80 -9.92
CA ALA A 22 -18.87 14.79 -8.77
C ALA A 22 -19.50 15.60 -7.63
N TRP A 23 -19.41 15.08 -6.41
CA TRP A 23 -19.85 15.81 -5.24
C TRP A 23 -18.94 15.55 -4.05
N SER A 24 -18.82 16.56 -3.19
CA SER A 24 -18.20 16.40 -1.88
C SER A 24 -19.26 16.21 -0.81
N LEU A 25 -18.89 15.49 0.25
CA LEU A 25 -19.68 15.40 1.47
C LEU A 25 -18.73 15.29 2.66
N THR A 26 -18.43 16.41 3.30
CA THR A 26 -17.60 16.39 4.52
C THR A 26 -17.83 17.63 5.40
N ASP A 27 -17.77 17.40 6.70
CA ASP A 27 -17.62 18.43 7.75
C ASP A 27 -16.18 18.49 8.29
N GLY A 28 -15.27 17.78 7.62
CA GLY A 28 -13.87 17.68 7.94
C GLY A 28 -13.08 18.97 7.69
N THR A 29 -11.83 18.94 8.13
CA THR A 29 -10.88 20.03 7.94
C THR A 29 -10.04 19.76 6.69
N VAL A 30 -9.95 20.74 5.80
CA VAL A 30 -9.14 20.68 4.58
C VAL A 30 -7.77 21.27 4.88
N TYR A 31 -6.72 20.52 4.60
CA TYR A 31 -5.33 20.99 4.67
C TYR A 31 -4.74 21.06 3.26
N SER A 32 -3.80 21.99 3.07
CA SER A 32 -3.04 22.13 1.82
C SER A 32 -1.54 21.99 2.10
N ALA A 33 -0.90 21.03 1.45
CA ALA A 33 0.56 20.93 1.39
C ALA A 33 1.13 21.99 0.43
N HIS A 34 2.40 22.34 0.59
CA HIS A 34 3.09 23.33 -0.27
C HIS A 34 3.19 22.86 -1.72
N SER A 35 3.15 21.54 -1.97
CA SER A 35 3.08 20.95 -3.31
C SER A 35 1.77 21.26 -4.04
N GLY A 36 0.77 21.80 -3.34
CA GLY A 36 -0.60 21.96 -3.83
C GLY A 36 -1.47 20.72 -3.63
N PHE A 37 -0.91 19.62 -3.13
CA PHE A 37 -1.70 18.49 -2.65
C PHE A 37 -2.60 18.95 -1.51
N LYS A 38 -3.86 18.55 -1.56
CA LYS A 38 -4.80 18.82 -0.47
C LYS A 38 -5.29 17.48 0.06
N TYR A 39 -5.65 17.43 1.34
CA TYR A 39 -6.38 16.32 1.93
C TYR A 39 -7.41 16.82 2.95
N THR A 40 -8.41 15.98 3.26
CA THR A 40 -9.40 16.25 4.31
C THR A 40 -9.20 15.33 5.49
N THR A 41 -9.54 15.79 6.70
CA THR A 41 -9.77 14.87 7.82
C THR A 41 -11.02 14.01 7.57
N PRO A 42 -11.15 12.87 8.26
CA PRO A 42 -12.35 12.05 8.21
C PRO A 42 -13.60 12.87 8.53
N SER A 43 -14.66 12.58 7.78
CA SER A 43 -15.98 13.17 7.97
C SER A 43 -16.73 12.49 9.12
N SER A 44 -17.56 13.24 9.85
CA SER A 44 -18.53 12.64 10.76
C SER A 44 -19.78 12.12 10.04
N CYS A 45 -19.91 12.42 8.74
CA CYS A 45 -21.00 11.92 7.90
C CYS A 45 -20.89 10.40 7.75
N SER A 46 -21.99 9.70 7.92
CA SER A 46 -22.06 8.24 7.88
C SER A 46 -23.27 7.75 7.08
N ASN A 47 -23.37 6.44 6.86
CA ASN A 47 -24.50 5.79 6.17
C ASN A 47 -24.84 6.39 4.80
N MET A 48 -23.84 6.90 4.08
CA MET A 48 -24.05 7.48 2.76
C MET A 48 -24.60 6.42 1.80
N LYS A 49 -25.71 6.76 1.13
CA LYS A 49 -26.32 5.98 0.05
C LYS A 49 -26.59 6.88 -1.13
N VAL A 50 -26.35 6.36 -2.31
CA VAL A 50 -26.57 7.07 -3.57
C VAL A 50 -27.55 6.26 -4.40
N SER A 51 -28.57 6.91 -4.95
CA SER A 51 -29.54 6.26 -5.82
C SER A 51 -29.81 7.07 -7.09
N LEU A 52 -30.04 6.35 -8.19
CA LEU A 52 -30.53 6.88 -9.45
C LEU A 52 -31.91 6.26 -9.72
N GLY A 53 -32.97 6.98 -9.37
CA GLY A 53 -34.32 6.39 -9.26
C GLY A 53 -34.31 5.25 -8.23
N ASP A 54 -34.84 4.08 -8.59
CA ASP A 54 -34.89 2.91 -7.71
C ASP A 54 -33.59 2.11 -7.61
N LYS A 55 -32.54 2.51 -8.34
CA LYS A 55 -31.26 1.80 -8.37
C LYS A 55 -30.27 2.38 -7.38
N THR A 56 -29.78 1.54 -6.47
CA THR A 56 -28.62 1.87 -5.64
C THR A 56 -27.35 1.92 -6.48
N ILE A 57 -26.54 2.95 -6.26
CA ILE A 57 -25.28 3.20 -6.94
C ILE A 57 -24.14 3.12 -5.93
N THR A 58 -23.06 2.45 -6.30
CA THR A 58 -21.77 2.57 -5.62
C THR A 58 -20.97 3.66 -6.33
N PRO A 59 -20.76 4.84 -5.72
CA PRO A 59 -19.98 5.88 -6.35
C PRO A 59 -18.51 5.47 -6.47
N GLY A 60 -17.85 5.92 -7.54
CA GLY A 60 -16.39 5.97 -7.56
C GLY A 60 -15.89 7.09 -6.65
N THR A 61 -14.58 7.13 -6.42
CA THR A 61 -13.93 8.24 -5.70
C THR A 61 -12.78 8.79 -6.51
N ILE A 62 -12.61 10.10 -6.45
CA ILE A 62 -11.36 10.80 -6.74
C ILE A 62 -11.03 11.62 -5.48
N PRO A 63 -9.80 12.13 -5.28
CA PRO A 63 -9.51 12.95 -4.12
C PRO A 63 -10.59 14.05 -3.95
N PHE A 64 -11.15 14.17 -2.73
CA PHE A 64 -12.24 15.08 -2.33
C PHE A 64 -13.65 14.77 -2.80
N TYR A 65 -13.84 13.94 -3.83
CA TYR A 65 -15.13 13.83 -4.50
C TYR A 65 -15.54 12.39 -4.72
N TYR A 66 -16.80 12.11 -4.38
CA TYR A 66 -17.51 10.97 -4.93
C TYR A 66 -17.86 11.26 -6.38
N THR A 67 -17.81 10.24 -7.22
CA THR A 67 -18.03 10.37 -8.66
C THR A 67 -18.99 9.32 -9.19
N PHE A 68 -19.72 9.69 -10.23
CA PHE A 68 -20.55 8.77 -11.00
C PHE A 68 -20.45 9.11 -12.48
N TYR A 69 -20.09 8.12 -13.29
CA TYR A 69 -20.04 8.24 -14.75
C TYR A 69 -21.39 7.85 -15.33
N TYR A 70 -21.94 8.70 -16.19
CA TYR A 70 -23.28 8.50 -16.75
C TYR A 70 -23.36 8.93 -18.22
N TYR A 71 -24.33 8.36 -18.94
CA TYR A 71 -24.73 8.88 -20.25
C TYR A 71 -25.68 10.06 -20.04
N PRO A 72 -25.42 11.24 -20.65
CA PRO A 72 -26.25 12.42 -20.47
C PRO A 72 -27.70 12.17 -20.87
N GLU A 73 -28.63 12.55 -20.00
CA GLU A 73 -30.07 12.38 -20.20
C GLU A 73 -30.81 13.46 -19.42
N GLU A 74 -31.90 13.99 -19.98
CA GLU A 74 -32.63 15.11 -19.40
C GLU A 74 -33.40 14.71 -18.12
N GLY A 75 -33.33 15.57 -17.10
CA GLY A 75 -34.17 15.47 -15.90
C GLY A 75 -33.75 14.41 -14.87
N LYS A 76 -32.60 13.73 -15.04
CA LYS A 76 -32.09 12.77 -14.05
C LYS A 76 -31.23 13.46 -12.99
N HIS A 77 -31.34 12.96 -11.76
CA HIS A 77 -30.50 13.35 -10.63
C HIS A 77 -30.10 12.09 -9.85
N LEU A 78 -29.00 12.20 -9.12
CA LEU A 78 -28.67 11.25 -8.04
C LEU A 78 -29.23 11.82 -6.75
N THR A 79 -29.91 11.00 -5.96
CA THR A 79 -30.23 11.33 -4.58
C THR A 79 -29.15 10.76 -3.69
N VAL A 80 -28.51 11.62 -2.91
CA VAL A 80 -27.50 11.25 -1.92
C VAL A 80 -28.13 11.44 -0.55
N SER A 81 -28.25 10.36 0.23
CA SER A 81 -28.71 10.40 1.63
C SER A 81 -27.59 10.01 2.56
N TYR A 82 -27.49 10.65 3.72
CA TYR A 82 -26.44 10.42 4.72
C TYR A 82 -26.93 10.81 6.11
N ASP A 83 -26.22 10.37 7.15
CA ASP A 83 -26.43 10.81 8.52
C ASP A 83 -25.30 11.73 8.95
N GLU A 84 -25.62 12.89 9.51
CA GLU A 84 -24.66 13.83 10.10
C GLU A 84 -25.09 14.15 11.53
N ALA A 85 -24.20 13.91 12.49
CA ALA A 85 -24.49 14.05 13.92
C ALA A 85 -25.80 13.35 14.36
N GLY A 86 -26.10 12.18 13.76
CA GLY A 86 -27.31 11.40 14.03
C GLY A 86 -28.59 11.91 13.38
N VAL A 87 -28.50 12.91 12.49
CA VAL A 87 -29.63 13.45 11.73
C VAL A 87 -29.51 13.01 10.28
N SER A 88 -30.53 12.31 9.78
CA SER A 88 -30.60 11.94 8.37
C SER A 88 -30.87 13.16 7.49
N LYS A 89 -30.04 13.32 6.48
CA LYS A 89 -30.06 14.40 5.48
C LYS A 89 -30.01 13.82 4.08
N SER A 90 -30.41 14.62 3.10
CA SER A 90 -30.30 14.27 1.70
C SER A 90 -30.21 15.49 0.81
N PHE A 91 -29.51 15.35 -0.32
CA PHE A 91 -29.45 16.34 -1.39
C PHE A 91 -29.44 15.63 -2.75
N ASP A 92 -29.74 16.39 -3.79
CA ASP A 92 -29.76 15.89 -5.16
C ASP A 92 -28.58 16.44 -5.96
N VAL A 93 -27.83 15.55 -6.61
CA VAL A 93 -26.79 15.90 -7.60
C VAL A 93 -27.42 15.87 -8.99
N GLN A 94 -27.57 17.03 -9.60
CA GLN A 94 -28.16 17.15 -10.93
C GLN A 94 -27.22 16.61 -12.02
N LEU A 95 -27.75 15.74 -12.89
CA LEU A 95 -27.00 15.20 -14.03
C LEU A 95 -27.17 16.13 -15.23
N GLY A 96 -26.06 16.55 -15.82
CA GLY A 96 -26.04 17.39 -17.03
C GLY A 96 -26.50 16.64 -18.29
N THR A 97 -26.90 17.38 -19.33
CA THR A 97 -27.45 16.86 -20.59
C THR A 97 -26.43 16.79 -21.74
N GLU A 98 -25.22 17.31 -21.55
CA GLU A 98 -24.15 17.30 -22.54
C GLU A 98 -23.11 16.22 -22.23
N SER A 99 -22.58 15.57 -23.28
CA SER A 99 -21.49 14.59 -23.18
C SER A 99 -20.15 15.27 -22.88
N GLY A 100 -19.26 14.56 -22.16
CA GLY A 100 -17.92 15.04 -21.85
C GLY A 100 -17.89 16.22 -20.86
N LYS A 101 -18.93 16.40 -20.05
CA LYS A 101 -19.02 17.47 -19.04
C LYS A 101 -18.92 16.93 -17.62
N LEU A 102 -18.48 17.80 -16.72
CA LEU A 102 -18.47 17.59 -15.27
C LEU A 102 -19.60 18.41 -14.64
N SER A 103 -20.52 17.74 -13.95
CA SER A 103 -21.44 18.35 -12.99
C SER A 103 -20.81 18.28 -11.61
N PHE A 104 -20.81 19.39 -10.88
CA PHE A 104 -20.14 19.49 -9.59
C PHE A 104 -21.06 20.06 -8.51
N LEU A 105 -21.10 19.44 -7.33
CA LEU A 105 -21.82 19.93 -6.17
C LEU A 105 -20.98 19.83 -4.90
N GLU A 106 -20.81 20.94 -4.20
CA GLU A 106 -20.23 20.95 -2.86
C GLU A 106 -21.34 20.93 -1.82
N GLU A 107 -21.50 19.78 -1.16
CA GLU A 107 -22.29 19.66 0.06
C GLU A 107 -21.34 19.49 1.26
N GLY A 108 -21.66 20.15 2.37
CA GLY A 108 -20.90 20.06 3.63
C GLY A 108 -20.44 21.41 4.17
N SER A 109 -19.68 21.38 5.26
CA SER A 109 -19.18 22.58 5.95
C SER A 109 -17.69 22.44 6.26
N PHE A 110 -16.89 22.45 5.19
CA PHE A 110 -15.44 22.37 5.29
C PHE A 110 -14.87 23.42 6.24
N LYS A 111 -13.95 22.99 7.11
CA LYS A 111 -13.10 23.90 7.88
C LYS A 111 -11.79 24.06 7.14
N ASP A 112 -11.32 25.30 7.01
CA ASP A 112 -9.97 25.54 6.50
C ASP A 112 -8.95 25.26 7.61
N GLY A 113 -8.12 24.23 7.40
CA GLY A 113 -7.00 23.87 8.28
C GLY A 113 -5.71 24.58 7.94
N GLY A 114 -5.67 25.32 6.84
CA GLY A 114 -4.49 26.04 6.37
C GLY A 114 -3.41 25.12 5.79
N ALA A 115 -2.18 25.62 5.81
CA ALA A 115 -1.03 24.93 5.24
C ALA A 115 -0.49 23.86 6.20
N ARG A 116 -0.38 22.62 5.73
CA ARG A 116 0.20 21.50 6.48
C ARG A 116 0.74 20.43 5.55
N GLU A 117 1.98 20.00 5.81
CA GLU A 117 2.59 18.86 5.12
C GLU A 117 2.11 17.53 5.68
N LEU A 118 2.12 16.49 4.84
CA LEU A 118 2.00 15.12 5.32
C LEU A 118 3.16 14.78 6.28
N SER A 119 2.85 14.03 7.32
CA SER A 119 3.82 13.66 8.35
C SER A 119 3.78 12.16 8.64
N VAL A 120 4.94 11.61 8.95
CA VAL A 120 5.05 10.26 9.52
C VAL A 120 4.18 10.18 10.79
N GLY A 121 3.30 9.18 10.83
CA GLY A 121 2.32 8.98 11.90
C GLY A 121 0.93 9.51 11.61
N ASP A 122 0.70 10.22 10.50
CA ASP A 122 -0.64 10.58 10.06
C ASP A 122 -1.47 9.31 9.82
N LEU A 123 -2.72 9.29 10.29
CA LEU A 123 -3.61 8.14 10.04
C LEU A 123 -4.30 8.30 8.70
N PHE A 124 -4.25 7.25 7.89
CA PHE A 124 -4.85 7.19 6.56
C PHE A 124 -6.10 6.31 6.58
N TYR A 125 -7.18 6.78 5.97
CA TYR A 125 -8.49 6.12 5.94
C TYR A 125 -8.78 5.51 4.59
N GLY A 126 -9.71 4.53 4.54
CA GLY A 126 -10.07 3.83 3.29
C GLY A 126 -10.73 4.72 2.23
N ASP A 127 -11.32 5.85 2.63
CA ASP A 127 -11.82 6.90 1.73
C ASP A 127 -10.71 7.88 1.28
N GLY A 128 -9.50 7.72 1.82
CA GLY A 128 -8.32 8.52 1.58
C GLY A 128 -8.31 9.86 2.31
N SER A 129 -9.22 10.07 3.26
CA SER A 129 -9.06 11.10 4.26
C SER A 129 -7.86 10.80 5.17
N ILE A 130 -7.28 11.87 5.74
CA ILE A 130 -6.04 11.80 6.52
C ILE A 130 -6.24 12.58 7.80
N LEU A 131 -6.01 11.93 8.93
CA LEU A 131 -6.06 12.55 10.25
C LEU A 131 -4.65 12.90 10.72
N PRO A 132 -4.33 14.19 10.92
CA PRO A 132 -3.03 14.65 11.38
C PRO A 132 -2.54 14.00 12.67
N VAL A 133 -1.28 13.58 12.72
CA VAL A 133 -0.65 12.92 13.87
C VAL A 133 -0.74 13.75 15.15
N GLU A 134 -0.62 15.08 15.08
CA GLU A 134 -0.78 15.98 16.23
C GLU A 134 -2.22 16.02 16.74
N THR A 135 -3.22 15.84 15.86
CA THR A 135 -4.61 15.71 16.28
C THR A 135 -4.82 14.37 16.98
N VAL A 136 -4.30 13.28 16.41
CA VAL A 136 -4.37 11.94 16.99
C VAL A 136 -3.78 11.92 18.40
N ARG A 137 -2.66 12.61 18.64
CA ARG A 137 -2.01 12.71 19.96
C ARG A 137 -2.87 13.32 21.06
N GLU A 138 -3.86 14.16 20.72
CA GLU A 138 -4.78 14.76 21.69
C GLU A 138 -6.08 13.94 21.88
N MET A 139 -6.33 12.94 21.03
CA MET A 139 -7.53 12.12 21.10
C MET A 139 -7.38 10.97 22.11
N SER A 140 -8.48 10.52 22.71
CA SER A 140 -8.50 9.24 23.43
C SER A 140 -8.53 8.04 22.48
N GLN A 141 -9.17 8.22 21.32
CA GLN A 141 -9.33 7.21 20.28
C GLN A 141 -9.62 7.91 18.95
N ALA A 142 -9.06 7.42 17.84
CA ALA A 142 -9.31 7.90 16.49
C ALA A 142 -10.70 7.43 15.99
N PRO A 143 -11.36 8.18 15.08
CA PRO A 143 -12.57 7.71 14.41
C PRO A 143 -12.32 6.40 13.67
N SER A 144 -13.34 5.54 13.62
CA SER A 144 -13.33 4.28 12.87
C SER A 144 -13.12 4.48 11.36
N GLY A 145 -12.61 3.44 10.70
CA GLY A 145 -12.28 3.42 9.28
C GLY A 145 -10.80 3.61 8.97
N VAL A 146 -9.92 3.49 9.97
CA VAL A 146 -8.47 3.65 9.76
C VAL A 146 -7.94 2.46 8.95
N ALA A 147 -7.31 2.77 7.83
CA ALA A 147 -6.72 1.77 6.95
C ALA A 147 -5.23 1.53 7.28
N GLY A 148 -4.51 2.59 7.67
CA GLY A 148 -3.09 2.50 7.98
C GLY A 148 -2.48 3.80 8.50
N VAL A 149 -1.15 3.78 8.63
CA VAL A 149 -0.34 4.89 9.13
C VAL A 149 0.65 5.30 8.05
N VAL A 150 0.74 6.60 7.78
CA VAL A 150 1.79 7.17 6.92
C VAL A 150 3.16 6.92 7.55
N PHE A 151 4.05 6.23 6.85
CA PHE A 151 5.40 5.94 7.35
C PHE A 151 6.52 6.58 6.52
N GLN A 152 6.25 7.03 5.30
CA GLN A 152 7.25 7.64 4.42
C GLN A 152 6.64 8.81 3.67
N THR A 153 7.28 9.96 3.74
CA THR A 153 6.89 11.19 3.01
C THR A 153 8.04 11.74 2.16
N ASP A 154 9.25 11.19 2.28
CA ASP A 154 10.35 11.50 1.38
C ASP A 154 10.08 10.87 0.01
N LEU A 155 9.77 11.73 -0.98
CA LEU A 155 9.47 11.29 -2.34
C LEU A 155 10.64 10.59 -3.03
N SER A 156 11.89 10.78 -2.57
CA SER A 156 13.05 10.05 -3.08
C SER A 156 13.05 8.57 -2.67
N ARG A 157 12.26 8.23 -1.64
CA ARG A 157 12.07 6.88 -1.11
C ARG A 157 10.81 6.19 -1.61
N ILE A 158 10.13 6.78 -2.58
CA ILE A 158 9.04 6.15 -3.33
C ILE A 158 9.57 5.76 -4.72
N SER A 159 9.33 4.51 -5.13
CA SER A 159 9.86 4.00 -6.40
C SER A 159 9.25 4.70 -7.61
N ASP A 160 9.99 4.66 -8.72
CA ASP A 160 9.50 5.17 -9.99
C ASP A 160 8.28 4.39 -10.50
N LYS A 161 8.14 3.11 -10.12
CA LYS A 161 6.98 2.31 -10.51
C LYS A 161 5.70 2.73 -9.79
N GLU A 162 5.76 2.99 -8.49
CA GLU A 162 4.64 3.61 -7.76
C GLU A 162 4.29 4.97 -8.36
N LYS A 163 5.29 5.83 -8.58
CA LYS A 163 5.08 7.15 -9.19
C LYS A 163 4.50 7.06 -10.60
N SER A 164 4.84 6.03 -11.39
CA SER A 164 4.37 5.91 -12.77
C SER A 164 2.89 5.53 -12.89
N VAL A 165 2.34 4.85 -11.89
CA VAL A 165 0.92 4.48 -11.87
C VAL A 165 0.06 5.53 -11.19
N LEU A 166 0.69 6.44 -10.43
CA LEU A 166 0.05 7.57 -9.77
C LEU A 166 0.20 8.85 -10.61
N ALA A 167 -0.74 9.79 -10.49
CA ALA A 167 -0.60 11.12 -11.09
C ALA A 167 0.29 12.06 -10.23
N GLY A 168 1.15 11.48 -9.39
CA GLY A 168 1.92 12.12 -8.33
C GLY A 168 1.79 11.32 -7.04
N ALA A 169 2.90 10.77 -6.54
CA ALA A 169 2.91 10.10 -5.24
C ALA A 169 3.15 11.13 -4.12
N HIS A 170 2.47 10.95 -2.99
CA HIS A 170 2.51 11.84 -1.84
C HIS A 170 3.17 11.19 -0.63
N ALA A 171 2.87 9.92 -0.37
CA ALA A 171 3.40 9.18 0.77
C ALA A 171 3.21 7.66 0.61
N LEU A 172 3.86 6.89 1.50
CA LEU A 172 3.57 5.47 1.70
C LEU A 172 2.84 5.26 3.03
N VAL A 173 1.88 4.34 3.02
CA VAL A 173 1.05 3.95 4.16
C VAL A 173 1.28 2.49 4.49
N LEU A 174 1.52 2.19 5.76
CA LEU A 174 1.63 0.83 6.30
C LEU A 174 0.29 0.42 6.90
N SER A 175 -0.18 -0.79 6.59
CA SER A 175 -1.49 -1.26 7.03
C SER A 175 -1.59 -1.38 8.56
N ALA A 176 -2.67 -0.85 9.14
CA ALA A 176 -2.92 -0.94 10.58
C ALA A 176 -3.19 -2.39 11.02
N ARG A 177 -3.86 -3.16 10.15
CA ARG A 177 -4.10 -4.60 10.31
C ARG A 177 -3.11 -5.45 9.52
N MET A 178 -2.86 -6.65 9.98
CA MET A 178 -2.10 -7.66 9.25
C MET A 178 -3.02 -8.35 8.23
N PRO A 179 -2.60 -8.45 6.96
CA PRO A 179 -3.22 -9.36 6.01
C PRO A 179 -3.27 -10.80 6.55
N SER A 180 -4.34 -11.51 6.22
CA SER A 180 -4.47 -12.93 6.54
C SER A 180 -4.68 -13.74 5.27
N TYR A 181 -4.20 -14.98 5.27
CA TYR A 181 -4.42 -15.94 4.22
C TYR A 181 -5.12 -17.17 4.78
N LYS A 182 -6.30 -17.47 4.24
CA LYS A 182 -7.15 -18.59 4.69
C LYS A 182 -7.35 -18.61 6.23
N GLY A 183 -7.54 -17.43 6.81
CA GLY A 183 -7.77 -17.25 8.26
C GLY A 183 -6.53 -17.25 9.14
N ASN A 184 -5.31 -17.31 8.58
CA ASN A 184 -4.06 -17.26 9.34
C ASN A 184 -3.27 -15.98 9.00
N THR A 185 -2.72 -15.32 10.03
CA THR A 185 -1.82 -14.17 9.87
C THR A 185 -0.37 -14.59 9.65
N SER A 186 0.00 -15.84 9.91
CA SER A 186 1.30 -16.42 9.54
C SER A 186 1.13 -17.31 8.32
N MET A 187 1.97 -17.09 7.30
CA MET A 187 1.89 -17.80 6.03
C MET A 187 3.27 -17.98 5.41
N LYS A 188 3.35 -18.86 4.42
CA LYS A 188 4.58 -19.04 3.63
C LYS A 188 4.72 -17.93 2.59
N TRP A 189 5.95 -17.65 2.19
CA TRP A 189 6.20 -16.73 1.07
C TRP A 189 5.80 -17.39 -0.25
N PHE A 190 6.25 -18.63 -0.43
CA PHE A 190 5.93 -19.49 -1.57
C PHE A 190 5.93 -20.98 -1.15
N ASP A 191 5.00 -21.77 -1.69
CA ASP A 191 4.90 -23.21 -1.45
C ASP A 191 4.10 -23.91 -2.55
N ASP A 192 4.79 -24.66 -3.41
CA ASP A 192 4.18 -25.50 -4.44
C ASP A 192 4.30 -27.01 -4.12
N TYR A 193 4.84 -27.40 -2.96
CA TYR A 193 5.07 -28.80 -2.62
C TYR A 193 3.76 -29.58 -2.37
N PRO A 194 3.65 -30.86 -2.82
CA PRO A 194 4.59 -31.63 -3.64
C PRO A 194 4.32 -31.51 -5.15
N GLU A 195 3.40 -30.64 -5.57
CA GLU A 195 2.92 -30.56 -6.96
C GLU A 195 3.89 -29.82 -7.89
N GLY A 196 4.69 -28.93 -7.32
CA GLY A 196 5.69 -28.10 -7.96
C GLY A 196 6.78 -28.87 -8.68
N LYS A 197 7.31 -28.29 -9.76
CA LYS A 197 8.50 -28.83 -10.44
C LYS A 197 9.80 -28.50 -9.70
N ASP A 198 9.78 -27.49 -8.84
CA ASP A 198 10.96 -26.94 -8.17
C ASP A 198 11.05 -27.37 -6.70
N ASP A 199 10.25 -28.35 -6.28
CA ASP A 199 10.14 -28.84 -4.89
C ASP A 199 9.97 -27.72 -3.84
N GLY A 200 9.42 -26.57 -4.24
CA GLY A 200 9.25 -25.34 -3.45
C GLY A 200 10.47 -24.41 -3.34
N ASN A 201 11.58 -24.71 -4.01
CA ASN A 201 12.79 -23.90 -4.06
C ASN A 201 12.88 -23.13 -5.39
N ARG A 202 11.99 -22.17 -5.60
CA ARG A 202 11.84 -21.46 -6.88
C ARG A 202 12.74 -20.24 -7.00
N ASN A 203 13.37 -20.09 -8.17
CA ASN A 203 14.21 -18.94 -8.50
C ASN A 203 13.43 -17.88 -9.28
N GLU A 204 13.08 -16.77 -8.63
CA GLU A 204 12.37 -15.65 -9.27
C GLU A 204 13.31 -14.64 -9.95
N SER A 205 14.63 -14.83 -9.84
CA SER A 205 15.64 -13.97 -10.47
C SER A 205 15.94 -14.32 -11.92
N VAL A 206 15.40 -15.43 -12.42
CA VAL A 206 15.64 -15.88 -13.80
C VAL A 206 14.67 -15.18 -14.74
N GLU A 207 15.24 -14.61 -15.80
CA GLU A 207 14.52 -14.05 -16.94
C GLU A 207 13.60 -15.09 -17.57
N ASP A 208 12.37 -14.69 -17.84
CA ASP A 208 11.37 -15.50 -18.53
C ASP A 208 11.16 -14.95 -19.94
N PRO A 209 11.43 -15.72 -21.00
CA PRO A 209 11.21 -15.28 -22.37
C PRO A 209 9.76 -14.84 -22.64
N ASP A 210 8.78 -15.37 -21.90
CA ASP A 210 7.38 -15.00 -22.05
C ASP A 210 7.04 -13.68 -21.31
N TYR A 211 7.91 -13.22 -20.41
CA TYR A 211 7.73 -12.03 -19.59
C TYR A 211 9.05 -11.23 -19.45
N PRO A 212 9.53 -10.62 -20.56
CA PRO A 212 10.85 -10.01 -20.59
C PRO A 212 10.99 -8.87 -19.57
N GLY A 213 12.08 -8.90 -18.80
CA GLY A 213 12.41 -7.90 -17.77
C GLY A 213 11.59 -8.00 -16.47
N MET A 214 10.74 -9.01 -16.33
CA MET A 214 9.89 -9.18 -15.14
C MET A 214 10.51 -10.20 -14.18
N TYR A 215 11.66 -9.94 -13.56
CA TYR A 215 12.26 -10.84 -12.57
C TYR A 215 12.58 -10.11 -11.27
N LEU A 216 12.77 -10.87 -10.19
CA LEU A 216 13.16 -10.34 -8.88
C LEU A 216 14.66 -10.50 -8.69
N PRO A 217 15.47 -9.42 -8.70
CA PRO A 217 16.90 -9.55 -8.50
C PRO A 217 17.22 -10.07 -7.10
N PHE A 218 18.34 -10.78 -6.97
CA PHE A 218 18.87 -11.10 -5.65
C PHE A 218 19.42 -9.85 -4.99
N ILE A 219 18.88 -9.51 -3.82
CA ILE A 219 19.35 -8.39 -3.01
C ILE A 219 20.15 -8.85 -1.79
N THR A 220 21.09 -9.77 -2.01
CA THR A 220 22.03 -10.27 -1.00
C THR A 220 23.39 -10.51 -1.64
N ASP A 221 24.45 -10.08 -0.95
CA ASP A 221 25.83 -10.48 -1.18
C ASP A 221 26.32 -11.31 0.02
N THR A 222 26.47 -12.61 -0.21
CA THR A 222 26.79 -13.57 0.85
C THR A 222 28.19 -13.44 1.44
N LYS A 223 29.03 -12.58 0.87
CA LYS A 223 30.39 -12.31 1.32
C LYS A 223 30.56 -10.94 1.97
N ASP A 224 29.56 -10.07 1.83
CA ASP A 224 29.61 -8.70 2.30
C ASP A 224 28.22 -8.25 2.80
N TYR A 225 28.06 -8.28 4.12
CA TYR A 225 26.82 -7.86 4.77
C TYR A 225 26.56 -6.35 4.61
N MET A 226 27.59 -5.53 4.45
CA MET A 226 27.43 -4.09 4.23
C MET A 226 26.95 -3.82 2.81
N HIS A 227 27.50 -4.52 1.83
CA HIS A 227 26.96 -4.45 0.47
C HIS A 227 25.51 -4.98 0.41
N SER A 228 25.21 -6.05 1.15
CA SER A 228 23.82 -6.53 1.31
C SER A 228 22.92 -5.46 1.92
N TYR A 229 23.36 -4.76 2.97
CA TYR A 229 22.61 -3.64 3.55
C TYR A 229 22.32 -2.54 2.51
N GLU A 230 23.31 -2.15 1.70
CA GLU A 230 23.14 -1.17 0.63
C GLU A 230 22.10 -1.62 -0.41
N LEU A 231 22.17 -2.87 -0.86
CA LEU A 231 21.20 -3.45 -1.79
C LEU A 231 19.78 -3.45 -1.22
N ASN A 232 19.61 -3.85 0.04
CA ASN A 232 18.31 -3.89 0.71
C ASN A 232 17.75 -2.49 0.93
N ARG A 233 18.58 -1.52 1.35
CA ARG A 233 18.18 -0.12 1.51
C ARG A 233 17.76 0.51 0.17
N ALA A 234 18.44 0.15 -0.92
CA ALA A 234 18.12 0.62 -2.27
C ALA A 234 16.86 -0.04 -2.85
N ASP A 235 16.48 -1.23 -2.38
CA ASP A 235 15.27 -1.91 -2.85
C ASP A 235 14.00 -1.30 -2.24
N ILE A 236 13.49 -0.28 -2.91
CA ILE A 236 12.17 0.33 -2.65
C ILE A 236 11.10 -0.13 -3.65
N ASN A 237 11.34 -1.23 -4.37
CA ASN A 237 10.50 -1.63 -5.52
C ASN A 237 9.36 -2.58 -5.15
N GLY A 238 8.79 -2.48 -3.95
CA GLY A 238 7.78 -3.44 -3.48
C GLY A 238 6.58 -3.55 -4.40
N TYR A 239 6.08 -2.44 -4.94
CA TYR A 239 4.99 -2.46 -5.92
C TYR A 239 5.37 -3.24 -7.19
N TRP A 240 6.56 -2.99 -7.75
CA TRP A 240 7.03 -3.69 -8.94
C TRP A 240 7.23 -5.19 -8.70
N ASN A 241 7.78 -5.57 -7.54
CA ASN A 241 7.95 -6.98 -7.17
C ASN A 241 6.59 -7.71 -7.15
N ASN A 242 5.54 -7.03 -6.66
CA ASN A 242 4.18 -7.57 -6.71
C ASN A 242 3.64 -7.65 -8.14
N VAL A 243 3.89 -6.65 -9.00
CA VAL A 243 3.50 -6.70 -10.42
C VAL A 243 4.16 -7.89 -11.13
N VAL A 244 5.46 -8.13 -10.86
CA VAL A 244 6.19 -9.28 -11.39
C VAL A 244 5.51 -10.59 -11.01
N ILE A 245 5.29 -10.84 -9.72
CA ILE A 245 4.68 -12.09 -9.24
C ILE A 245 3.24 -12.23 -9.73
N ARG A 246 2.40 -11.19 -9.58
CA ARG A 246 0.99 -11.23 -9.99
C ARG A 246 0.83 -11.47 -11.50
N THR A 247 1.76 -11.02 -12.31
CA THR A 247 1.71 -11.21 -13.77
C THR A 247 2.29 -12.56 -14.18
N ARG A 248 3.55 -12.85 -13.83
CA ARG A 248 4.23 -14.09 -14.23
C ARG A 248 3.65 -15.34 -13.60
N ARG A 249 3.11 -15.20 -12.40
CA ARG A 249 2.69 -16.32 -11.54
C ARG A 249 1.20 -16.32 -11.28
N ALA A 250 0.39 -15.65 -12.11
CA ALA A 250 -1.06 -15.59 -11.95
C ALA A 250 -1.70 -16.98 -11.72
N ALA A 251 -1.38 -17.94 -12.59
CA ALA A 251 -1.90 -19.31 -12.48
C ALA A 251 -1.42 -20.07 -11.22
N ASP A 252 -0.26 -19.71 -10.68
CA ASP A 252 0.27 -20.33 -9.46
C ASP A 252 -0.29 -19.67 -8.20
N MET A 253 -0.59 -18.37 -8.26
CA MET A 253 -1.35 -17.67 -7.24
C MET A 253 -2.77 -18.23 -7.12
N GLU A 254 -3.41 -18.57 -8.24
CA GLU A 254 -4.73 -19.24 -8.25
C GLU A 254 -4.71 -20.61 -7.56
N LYS A 255 -3.61 -21.36 -7.69
CA LYS A 255 -3.38 -22.62 -6.95
C LYS A 255 -3.06 -22.38 -5.47
N GLY A 256 -2.78 -21.14 -5.09
CA GLY A 256 -2.46 -20.73 -3.73
C GLY A 256 -0.99 -20.87 -3.35
N TRP A 257 -0.09 -20.97 -4.33
CA TRP A 257 1.35 -21.20 -4.11
C TRP A 257 2.13 -19.96 -3.66
N TYR A 258 1.55 -18.76 -3.69
CA TYR A 258 2.16 -17.53 -3.14
C TYR A 258 1.31 -16.92 -2.02
N PRO A 259 1.21 -17.56 -0.84
CA PRO A 259 0.29 -17.15 0.22
C PRO A 259 0.48 -15.70 0.67
N ALA A 260 1.73 -15.24 0.84
CA ALA A 260 2.00 -13.88 1.31
C ALA A 260 1.49 -12.80 0.33
N PHE A 261 1.66 -13.00 -0.97
CA PHE A 261 1.15 -12.11 -2.00
C PHE A 261 -0.39 -12.17 -2.09
N SER A 262 -0.96 -13.37 -2.04
CA SER A 262 -2.41 -13.57 -2.04
C SER A 262 -3.09 -12.99 -0.80
N ALA A 263 -2.43 -13.01 0.37
CA ALA A 263 -2.92 -12.37 1.59
C ALA A 263 -3.13 -10.88 1.38
N VAL A 264 -2.17 -10.20 0.76
CA VAL A 264 -2.25 -8.74 0.52
C VAL A 264 -3.31 -8.41 -0.52
N VAL A 265 -3.50 -9.26 -1.54
CA VAL A 265 -4.62 -9.10 -2.49
C VAL A 265 -5.96 -9.21 -1.76
N ALA A 266 -6.18 -10.28 -1.00
CA ALA A 266 -7.41 -10.50 -0.23
C ALA A 266 -7.62 -9.46 0.89
N PHE A 267 -6.54 -8.81 1.34
CA PHE A 267 -6.62 -7.70 2.30
C PHE A 267 -7.29 -6.47 1.67
N GLY A 268 -7.08 -6.20 0.38
CA GLY A 268 -7.73 -5.09 -0.31
C GLY A 268 -9.26 -5.19 -0.38
N ASP A 269 -9.81 -6.41 -0.31
CA ASP A 269 -11.26 -6.62 -0.24
C ASP A 269 -11.82 -6.31 1.16
N GLN A 270 -10.98 -6.43 2.20
CA GLN A 270 -11.37 -6.22 3.61
C GLN A 270 -11.11 -4.79 4.07
N VAL A 271 -10.04 -4.18 3.59
CA VAL A 271 -9.63 -2.81 3.86
C VAL A 271 -9.42 -2.12 2.50
N PRO A 272 -10.50 -1.60 1.89
CA PRO A 272 -10.41 -0.97 0.58
C PRO A 272 -9.42 0.18 0.58
N ALA A 273 -8.57 0.22 -0.44
CA ALA A 273 -7.70 1.34 -0.73
C ALA A 273 -8.40 2.30 -1.71
N PRO A 274 -8.17 3.63 -1.63
CA PRO A 274 -8.73 4.56 -2.60
C PRO A 274 -8.28 4.24 -4.03
N SER A 275 -9.15 4.52 -4.99
CA SER A 275 -8.92 4.29 -6.43
C SER A 275 -7.70 5.02 -7.00
N TYR A 276 -7.30 6.13 -6.37
CA TYR A 276 -6.16 6.94 -6.74
C TYR A 276 -4.86 6.52 -6.03
N SER A 277 -4.86 5.36 -5.36
CA SER A 277 -3.67 4.74 -4.78
C SER A 277 -3.17 3.59 -5.66
N THR A 278 -2.02 3.02 -5.31
CA THR A 278 -1.50 1.79 -5.93
C THR A 278 -2.33 0.54 -5.60
N GLY A 279 -3.29 0.65 -4.67
CA GLY A 279 -3.80 -0.48 -3.92
C GLY A 279 -2.72 -1.09 -3.01
N TRP A 280 -3.11 -2.08 -2.23
CA TRP A 280 -2.21 -2.77 -1.31
C TRP A 280 -1.25 -3.73 -2.03
N TYR A 281 0.02 -3.71 -1.62
CA TYR A 281 1.07 -4.61 -2.08
C TYR A 281 2.00 -5.04 -0.93
N LEU A 282 2.66 -6.19 -1.11
CA LEU A 282 3.66 -6.69 -0.16
C LEU A 282 4.93 -5.80 -0.27
N PRO A 283 5.34 -5.07 0.78
CA PRO A 283 6.46 -4.13 0.69
C PRO A 283 7.78 -4.85 0.41
N SER A 284 8.71 -4.13 -0.22
CA SER A 284 10.11 -4.55 -0.33
C SER A 284 10.83 -4.46 1.02
N ALA A 285 12.00 -5.11 1.13
CA ALA A 285 12.84 -5.05 2.32
C ALA A 285 13.21 -3.61 2.67
N GLY A 286 13.58 -2.78 1.68
CA GLY A 286 13.91 -1.38 1.90
C GLY A 286 12.71 -0.54 2.36
N GLN A 287 11.50 -0.83 1.88
CA GLN A 287 10.28 -0.17 2.39
C GLN A 287 9.95 -0.56 3.83
N LEU A 288 10.17 -1.82 4.21
CA LEU A 288 10.05 -2.23 5.61
C LEU A 288 11.13 -1.56 6.47
N MET A 289 12.38 -1.51 6.02
CA MET A 289 13.44 -0.77 6.70
C MET A 289 13.06 0.71 6.91
N ASP A 290 12.51 1.38 5.90
CA ASP A 290 12.00 2.74 6.01
C ASP A 290 10.89 2.86 7.07
N ALA A 291 9.96 1.89 7.12
CA ALA A 291 8.91 1.89 8.14
C ALA A 291 9.48 1.77 9.55
N PHE A 292 10.45 0.89 9.77
CA PHE A 292 11.11 0.73 11.08
C PHE A 292 12.02 1.92 11.44
N ALA A 293 12.68 2.55 10.46
CA ALA A 293 13.40 3.81 10.69
C ALA A 293 12.44 4.93 11.12
N ASN A 294 11.38 5.14 10.35
CA ASN A 294 10.54 6.33 10.48
C ASN A 294 9.53 6.22 11.62
N LEU A 295 8.86 5.07 11.77
CA LEU A 295 7.91 4.81 12.86
C LEU A 295 8.63 4.25 14.08
N GLY A 296 9.45 3.22 13.88
CA GLY A 296 10.15 2.52 14.97
C GLY A 296 11.36 3.27 15.53
N LYS A 297 11.83 4.34 14.87
CA LYS A 297 13.03 5.09 15.26
C LYS A 297 14.30 4.24 15.32
N VAL A 298 14.36 3.19 14.49
CA VAL A 298 15.59 2.40 14.32
C VAL A 298 16.64 3.26 13.64
N ASP A 299 17.79 3.38 14.30
CA ASP A 299 18.95 4.06 13.73
C ASP A 299 19.83 3.04 13.00
N PHE A 300 19.89 3.18 11.68
CA PHE A 300 20.69 2.33 10.82
C PHE A 300 22.11 2.86 10.60
N ASP A 301 22.39 4.11 10.94
CA ASP A 301 23.66 4.75 10.63
C ASP A 301 24.76 4.22 11.58
N ASP A 302 25.87 3.73 11.02
CA ASP A 302 27.04 3.17 11.74
C ASP A 302 26.77 1.97 12.70
N HIS A 303 25.53 1.50 12.77
CA HIS A 303 25.08 0.44 13.69
C HIS A 303 24.80 -0.91 13.04
N ILE A 304 24.99 -1.02 11.72
CA ILE A 304 24.88 -2.29 11.01
C ILE A 304 25.99 -3.25 11.45
N ARG A 305 25.63 -4.52 11.67
CA ARG A 305 26.52 -5.62 12.02
C ARG A 305 26.22 -6.84 11.17
N ASP A 306 27.24 -7.68 11.00
CA ASP A 306 27.10 -9.01 10.42
C ASP A 306 26.25 -9.88 11.36
N PHE A 307 25.19 -10.50 10.83
CA PHE A 307 24.30 -11.34 11.63
C PHE A 307 24.87 -12.75 11.82
N ASN A 308 25.47 -13.35 10.79
CA ASN A 308 25.86 -14.77 10.81
C ASN A 308 26.96 -15.14 9.78
N GLY A 309 27.57 -14.17 9.09
CA GLY A 309 28.62 -14.40 8.11
C GLY A 309 28.13 -14.81 6.72
N ASN A 310 26.84 -14.66 6.40
CA ASN A 310 26.26 -15.07 5.11
C ASN A 310 25.68 -13.89 4.29
N GLY A 311 26.05 -12.65 4.62
CA GLY A 311 25.47 -11.44 4.01
C GLY A 311 24.23 -10.90 4.73
N ASP A 312 23.67 -11.64 5.68
CA ASP A 312 22.62 -11.14 6.57
C ASP A 312 23.16 -10.11 7.55
N PHE A 313 22.32 -9.13 7.91
CA PHE A 313 22.74 -8.02 8.75
C PHE A 313 21.71 -7.68 9.83
N LEU A 314 22.19 -7.05 10.89
CA LEU A 314 21.38 -6.62 12.03
C LEU A 314 21.77 -5.23 12.53
N VAL A 315 20.86 -4.63 13.29
CA VAL A 315 21.11 -3.52 14.23
C VAL A 315 20.86 -4.05 15.64
N ASP A 316 21.87 -3.96 16.50
CA ASP A 316 21.86 -4.52 17.85
C ASP A 316 20.72 -3.95 18.71
N ALA A 317 20.22 -4.77 19.65
CA ALA A 317 19.12 -4.43 20.54
C ALA A 317 19.32 -3.11 21.32
N SER A 318 20.56 -2.70 21.59
CA SER A 318 20.87 -1.41 22.22
C SER A 318 20.41 -0.19 21.41
N TYR A 319 20.25 -0.34 20.10
CA TYR A 319 19.80 0.70 19.18
C TYR A 319 18.34 0.51 18.75
N CYS A 320 17.69 -0.58 19.18
CA CYS A 320 16.31 -0.93 18.85
C CYS A 320 15.39 -1.07 20.08
N ALA A 321 15.85 -0.71 21.28
CA ALA A 321 15.17 -1.05 22.54
C ALA A 321 13.71 -0.56 22.64
N ASP A 322 13.41 0.64 22.12
CA ASP A 322 12.07 1.22 22.11
C ASP A 322 11.35 1.05 20.76
N MET A 323 11.92 0.29 19.81
CA MET A 323 11.41 0.15 18.44
C MET A 323 9.93 -0.21 18.41
N ILE A 324 9.56 -1.31 19.08
CA ILE A 324 8.19 -1.82 19.08
C ILE A 324 7.25 -0.90 19.84
N LYS A 325 7.73 -0.27 20.91
CA LYS A 325 6.96 0.73 21.64
C LYS A 325 6.63 1.92 20.74
N PHE A 326 7.57 2.39 19.92
CA PHE A 326 7.30 3.47 18.97
C PHE A 326 6.35 3.01 17.87
N MET A 327 6.56 1.83 17.26
CA MET A 327 5.65 1.27 16.26
C MET A 327 4.21 1.21 16.79
N ASP A 328 4.01 0.66 17.98
CA ASP A 328 2.70 0.50 18.60
C ASP A 328 2.08 1.83 19.02
N SER A 329 2.87 2.84 19.38
CA SER A 329 2.34 4.16 19.76
C SER A 329 1.58 4.85 18.62
N TYR A 330 1.91 4.56 17.35
CA TYR A 330 1.14 5.09 16.21
C TYR A 330 -0.17 4.32 15.97
N LEU A 331 -0.29 3.11 16.51
CA LEU A 331 -1.48 2.28 16.38
C LEU A 331 -2.40 2.36 17.61
N GLU A 332 -1.88 2.77 18.78
CA GLU A 332 -2.54 2.66 20.08
C GLU A 332 -3.88 3.42 20.21
N LYS A 333 -4.14 4.37 19.32
CA LYS A 333 -5.40 5.14 19.30
C LYS A 333 -6.38 4.70 18.22
N ILE A 334 -5.97 3.84 17.30
CA ILE A 334 -6.85 3.23 16.30
C ILE A 334 -7.82 2.27 17.02
N PRO A 335 -9.10 2.15 16.65
CA PRO A 335 -9.97 1.12 17.24
C PRO A 335 -9.35 -0.28 17.21
N SER A 336 -9.55 -1.06 18.28
CA SER A 336 -8.86 -2.35 18.49
C SER A 336 -9.11 -3.39 17.40
N GLU A 337 -10.29 -3.32 16.77
CA GLU A 337 -10.75 -4.18 15.68
C GLU A 337 -10.20 -3.76 14.32
N GLU A 338 -9.62 -2.56 14.23
CA GLU A 338 -9.05 -1.96 13.02
C GLU A 338 -7.52 -1.97 13.04
N ARG A 339 -6.90 -2.66 13.99
CA ARG A 339 -5.43 -2.73 14.11
C ARG A 339 -4.95 -4.07 14.63
N ASP A 340 -3.70 -4.37 14.32
CA ASP A 340 -2.91 -5.39 14.99
C ASP A 340 -1.62 -4.72 15.50
N LEU A 341 -1.23 -4.93 16.76
CA LEU A 341 0.00 -4.35 17.31
C LEU A 341 1.23 -5.16 16.88
N PHE A 342 2.37 -4.51 16.75
CA PHE A 342 3.67 -5.16 16.50
C PHE A 342 4.14 -5.96 17.72
N SER A 343 3.81 -5.53 18.95
CA SER A 343 4.07 -6.35 20.15
C SER A 343 3.27 -7.65 20.21
N GLY A 344 2.17 -7.76 19.46
CA GLY A 344 1.38 -8.99 19.31
C GLY A 344 1.84 -9.89 18.17
N ALA A 345 2.82 -9.44 17.38
CA ALA A 345 3.33 -10.15 16.21
C ALA A 345 4.25 -11.32 16.59
N THR A 346 4.47 -12.21 15.63
CA THR A 346 5.50 -13.26 15.67
C THR A 346 6.93 -12.73 15.66
N GLY A 347 7.14 -11.42 15.45
CA GLY A 347 8.45 -10.78 15.42
C GLY A 347 9.16 -10.82 14.08
N ALA A 348 8.48 -11.23 13.00
CA ALA A 348 9.03 -11.18 11.65
C ALA A 348 7.96 -10.86 10.60
N LEU A 349 8.36 -10.14 9.55
CA LEU A 349 7.54 -9.80 8.39
C LEU A 349 8.21 -10.28 7.10
N TRP A 350 7.40 -10.89 6.23
CA TRP A 350 7.76 -11.07 4.83
C TRP A 350 7.90 -9.74 4.11
N SER A 351 8.94 -9.64 3.28
CA SER A 351 9.01 -8.67 2.20
C SER A 351 8.73 -9.34 0.85
N SER A 352 8.51 -8.54 -0.20
CA SER A 352 8.43 -8.99 -1.58
C SER A 352 9.79 -9.20 -2.24
N SER A 353 10.88 -8.91 -1.52
CA SER A 353 12.23 -8.94 -2.08
C SER A 353 12.82 -10.35 -2.08
N HIS A 354 13.54 -10.65 -3.15
CA HIS A 354 14.10 -11.99 -3.38
C HIS A 354 15.58 -12.06 -3.06
N SER A 355 16.03 -13.24 -2.63
CA SER A 355 17.41 -13.49 -2.26
C SER A 355 17.76 -14.97 -2.44
N TRP A 356 18.96 -15.33 -2.02
CA TRP A 356 19.41 -16.71 -1.97
C TRP A 356 20.35 -16.89 -0.78
N THR A 357 20.51 -18.14 -0.35
CA THR A 357 21.44 -18.54 0.72
C THR A 357 21.93 -19.96 0.47
N TYR A 358 22.82 -20.46 1.33
CA TYR A 358 23.27 -21.85 1.30
C TYR A 358 22.54 -22.68 2.36
N PHE A 359 22.08 -23.87 1.97
CA PHE A 359 21.74 -24.92 2.93
C PHE A 359 22.99 -25.39 3.68
N SER A 360 22.80 -26.05 4.82
CA SER A 360 23.90 -26.67 5.57
C SER A 360 24.64 -27.76 4.77
N THR A 361 24.01 -28.30 3.73
CA THR A 361 24.60 -29.25 2.77
C THR A 361 25.51 -28.59 1.74
N GLY A 362 25.50 -27.25 1.65
CA GLY A 362 26.22 -26.47 0.65
C GLY A 362 25.43 -26.16 -0.63
N ASP A 363 24.21 -26.69 -0.75
CA ASP A 363 23.33 -26.42 -1.89
C ASP A 363 22.69 -25.03 -1.79
N ILE A 364 22.32 -24.44 -2.93
CA ILE A 364 21.65 -23.14 -2.97
C ILE A 364 20.17 -23.29 -2.59
N SER A 365 19.72 -22.46 -1.65
CA SER A 365 18.32 -22.18 -1.38
C SER A 365 17.97 -20.81 -1.92
N TYR A 366 17.00 -20.72 -2.81
CA TYR A 366 16.34 -19.46 -3.10
C TYR A 366 15.46 -19.08 -1.90
N ALA A 367 15.42 -17.79 -1.61
CA ALA A 367 14.92 -17.26 -0.35
C ALA A 367 14.19 -15.95 -0.59
N ALA A 368 13.37 -15.54 0.38
CA ALA A 368 12.88 -14.17 0.46
C ALA A 368 13.69 -13.41 1.52
N ARG A 369 13.77 -12.09 1.38
CA ARG A 369 14.27 -11.25 2.48
C ARG A 369 13.17 -11.13 3.53
N LEU A 370 13.49 -11.53 4.75
CA LEU A 370 12.63 -11.43 5.91
C LEU A 370 13.16 -10.32 6.80
N VAL A 371 12.26 -9.46 7.29
CA VAL A 371 12.58 -8.45 8.30
C VAL A 371 12.16 -8.98 9.66
N SER A 372 13.11 -9.14 10.57
CA SER A 372 12.90 -9.62 11.93
C SER A 372 13.13 -8.49 12.92
N PHE A 373 12.30 -8.43 13.97
CA PHE A 373 12.19 -7.29 14.89
C PHE A 373 11.94 -7.72 16.35
N TYR A 374 12.50 -8.86 16.78
CA TYR A 374 12.35 -9.37 18.15
C TYR A 374 12.93 -8.39 19.19
N ASN A 375 14.23 -8.49 19.46
CA ASN A 375 14.95 -7.58 20.35
C ASN A 375 15.90 -6.69 19.55
N ASP A 376 16.44 -7.22 18.47
CA ASP A 376 17.20 -6.54 17.45
C ASP A 376 16.30 -6.24 16.23
N PHE A 377 16.83 -5.46 15.30
CA PHE A 377 16.29 -5.40 13.95
C PHE A 377 17.24 -6.18 13.03
N SER A 378 16.73 -7.05 12.17
CA SER A 378 17.56 -7.78 11.21
C SER A 378 16.86 -7.97 9.88
N VAL A 379 17.65 -8.06 8.81
CA VAL A 379 17.19 -8.49 7.50
C VAL A 379 17.96 -9.73 7.10
N ILE A 380 17.24 -10.83 6.92
CA ILE A 380 17.82 -12.15 6.72
C ILE A 380 17.28 -12.81 5.46
N SER A 381 18.09 -13.65 4.83
CA SER A 381 17.64 -14.55 3.76
C SER A 381 16.98 -15.76 4.40
N TYR A 382 15.65 -15.84 4.26
CA TYR A 382 14.86 -16.88 4.89
C TYR A 382 14.19 -17.76 3.85
N SER A 383 14.18 -19.06 4.14
CA SER A 383 13.60 -20.09 3.29
C SER A 383 12.13 -19.76 3.00
N THR A 384 11.73 -19.81 1.73
CA THR A 384 10.36 -19.48 1.29
C THR A 384 9.28 -20.38 1.89
N PHE A 385 9.67 -21.57 2.36
CA PHE A 385 8.83 -22.53 3.08
C PHE A 385 8.58 -22.19 4.54
N GLY A 386 9.40 -21.30 5.11
CA GLY A 386 9.19 -20.78 6.45
C GLY A 386 7.84 -20.08 6.55
N VAL A 387 7.38 -19.83 7.77
CA VAL A 387 6.17 -19.05 8.01
C VAL A 387 6.53 -17.72 8.67
N SER A 388 5.85 -16.66 8.26
CA SER A 388 5.96 -15.34 8.86
C SER A 388 4.70 -14.53 8.56
N GLU A 389 4.58 -13.37 9.18
CA GLU A 389 3.47 -12.44 8.99
C GLU A 389 3.79 -11.46 7.85
N THR A 390 2.85 -10.56 7.56
CA THR A 390 3.05 -9.48 6.59
C THR A 390 2.38 -8.20 7.07
N ARG A 391 2.86 -7.06 6.56
CA ARG A 391 2.13 -5.79 6.54
C ARG A 391 1.98 -5.38 5.09
N ALA A 392 0.81 -4.88 4.73
CA ALA A 392 0.61 -4.34 3.41
C ALA A 392 1.09 -2.88 3.36
N VAL A 393 1.57 -2.45 2.21
CA VAL A 393 1.85 -1.05 1.91
C VAL A 393 1.03 -0.59 0.73
N LEU A 394 0.64 0.68 0.74
CA LEU A 394 0.15 1.39 -0.46
C LEU A 394 0.89 2.71 -0.61
N ALA A 395 0.95 3.22 -1.83
CA ALA A 395 1.30 4.59 -2.15
C ALA A 395 0.04 5.32 -2.66
N PHE A 396 -0.10 6.61 -2.38
CA PHE A 396 -1.22 7.43 -2.85
C PHE A 396 -0.76 8.82 -3.28
#